data_AF-A0A829FA88-F1
#
_entry.id   AF-A0A829FA88-F1
#
_cell.length_a   1.000
_cell.length_b   1.000
_cell.length_c   1.000
_cell.angle_alpha   90.00
_cell.angle_beta   90.00
_cell.angle_gamma   90.00
#
_symmetry.space_group_name_H-M   'P 1'
#
loop_
_entity.id
_entity.type
_entity.pdbx_description
1 polymer ?
#
loop_
_entity_poly.entity_id
_entity_poly.type
_entity_poly.pdbx_seq_one_letter_code
_entity_poly.pdbx_strand_id
1 'polypeptide(L)'
;MDKFQRLSLVNQFELLAKFDDQNRSYYERKIEILREGYEYHYDDEIWNELSDPLPEEDSRFVLDVLSMYRDINFSKKNLNSSDNQNIKLHATYFRGFDYNDPKEIKLAFYAKFFIEKLDRFPELVSDKEFDGFNSHQLMTSTYNKYLSNYKEVKTLSNYRFGNLSVNLINRILGE
;
A
#
# COMPACT_ATOMS: atom_id res chain seq x y z
N MET A 1 -17.57 11.72 21.49
CA MET A 1 -18.30 10.43 21.50
C MET A 1 -19.59 10.62 22.29
N ASP A 2 -20.74 10.22 21.75
CA ASP A 2 -22.02 10.38 22.46
C ASP A 2 -22.24 9.28 23.53
N LYS A 3 -23.25 9.46 24.38
CA LYS A 3 -23.56 8.53 25.49
C LYS A 3 -23.90 7.12 24.99
N PHE A 4 -24.56 7.00 23.84
CA PHE A 4 -24.97 5.72 23.27
C PHE A 4 -23.74 4.95 22.75
N GLN A 5 -22.86 5.62 22.01
CA GLN A 5 -21.58 5.08 21.53
C GLN A 5 -20.72 4.61 22.69
N ARG A 6 -20.60 5.44 23.74
CA ARG A 6 -19.80 5.10 24.94
C ARG A 6 -20.35 3.88 25.67
N LEU A 7 -21.67 3.82 25.89
CA LEU A 7 -22.33 2.66 26.49
C LEU A 7 -22.16 1.40 25.62
N SER A 8 -22.25 1.54 24.29
CA SER A 8 -22.02 0.42 23.37
C SER A 8 -20.61 -0.15 23.49
N LEU A 9 -19.57 0.69 23.54
CA LEU A 9 -18.18 0.24 23.72
C LEU A 9 -17.95 -0.41 25.08
N VAL A 10 -18.51 0.15 26.16
CA VAL A 10 -18.47 -0.47 27.50
C VAL A 10 -19.05 -1.88 27.45
N ASN A 11 -20.24 -2.05 26.86
CA ASN A 11 -20.86 -3.36 26.72
C ASN A 11 -20.02 -4.34 25.90
N GLN A 12 -19.36 -3.88 24.83
CA GLN A 12 -18.47 -4.71 24.01
C GLN A 12 -17.24 -5.18 24.81
N PHE A 13 -16.57 -4.29 25.53
CA PHE A 13 -15.41 -4.67 26.35
C PHE A 13 -15.80 -5.56 27.54
N GLU A 14 -16.97 -5.37 28.14
CA GLU A 14 -17.48 -6.28 29.18
C GLU A 14 -17.72 -7.69 28.66
N LEU A 15 -18.19 -7.83 27.42
CA LEU A 15 -18.33 -9.13 26.78
C LEU A 15 -16.96 -9.75 26.53
N LEU A 16 -16.01 -9.00 25.96
CA LEU A 16 -14.66 -9.50 25.69
C LEU A 16 -13.95 -9.95 26.97
N ALA A 17 -14.07 -9.19 28.07
CA ALA A 17 -13.50 -9.55 29.38
C ALA A 17 -14.05 -10.86 29.99
N LYS A 18 -15.22 -11.32 29.52
CA LYS A 18 -15.82 -12.61 29.91
C LYS A 18 -15.33 -13.78 29.07
N PHE A 19 -14.86 -13.54 27.84
CA PHE A 19 -14.45 -14.59 26.90
C PHE A 19 -12.93 -14.71 26.74
N ASP A 20 -12.18 -13.67 27.08
CA ASP A 20 -10.72 -13.64 26.97
C ASP A 20 -10.09 -13.25 28.32
N ASP A 21 -9.91 -14.27 29.17
CA ASP A 21 -9.31 -14.13 30.49
C ASP A 21 -7.86 -13.61 30.42
N GLN A 22 -7.12 -13.90 29.34
CA GLN A 22 -5.73 -13.50 29.20
C GLN A 22 -5.60 -11.98 29.05
N ASN A 23 -6.53 -11.35 28.33
CA ASN A 23 -6.56 -9.91 28.12
C ASN A 23 -7.60 -9.19 28.99
N ARG A 24 -8.15 -9.82 30.04
CA ARG A 24 -9.19 -9.22 30.89
C ARG A 24 -8.81 -7.83 31.43
N SER A 25 -7.59 -7.68 31.95
CA SER A 25 -7.12 -6.40 32.53
C SER A 25 -7.01 -5.29 31.48
N TYR A 26 -6.73 -5.63 30.22
CA TYR A 26 -6.75 -4.70 29.09
C TYR A 26 -8.16 -4.16 28.84
N TYR A 27 -9.18 -5.03 28.86
CA TYR A 27 -10.57 -4.62 28.68
C TYR A 27 -11.14 -3.87 29.88
N GLU A 28 -10.84 -4.30 31.11
CA GLU A 28 -11.27 -3.63 32.34
C GLU A 28 -10.79 -2.18 32.42
N ARG A 29 -9.54 -1.91 32.03
CA ARG A 29 -9.01 -0.55 31.94
C ARG A 29 -9.80 0.32 30.95
N LYS A 30 -10.12 -0.21 29.77
CA LYS A 30 -10.94 0.52 28.77
C LYS A 30 -12.37 0.76 29.26
N ILE A 31 -12.96 -0.21 29.97
CA ILE A 31 -14.30 -0.06 30.59
C ILE A 31 -14.31 1.10 31.58
N GLU A 32 -13.31 1.18 32.47
CA GLU A 32 -13.20 2.27 33.44
C GLU A 32 -13.08 3.63 32.74
N ILE A 33 -12.15 3.75 31.78
CA ILE A 33 -11.95 4.97 30.98
C ILE A 33 -13.26 5.45 30.34
N LEU A 34 -14.03 4.53 29.75
CA LEU A 34 -15.29 4.86 29.09
C LEU A 34 -16.44 5.14 30.06
N ARG A 35 -16.52 4.45 31.20
CA ARG A 35 -17.60 4.66 32.18
C ARG A 35 -17.46 6.02 32.86
N GLU A 36 -16.26 6.32 33.36
CA GLU A 36 -15.95 7.57 34.04
C GLU A 36 -15.82 8.75 33.07
N GLY A 37 -15.55 8.46 31.80
CA GLY A 37 -15.41 9.47 30.76
C GLY A 37 -14.08 10.20 30.84
N TYR A 38 -12.98 9.48 31.06
CA TYR A 38 -11.64 10.05 31.05
C TYR A 38 -11.19 10.33 29.61
N GLU A 39 -11.75 11.38 29.00
CA GLU A 39 -11.57 11.69 27.59
C GLU A 39 -10.10 11.90 27.18
N TYR A 40 -9.25 12.34 28.11
CA TYR A 40 -7.81 12.47 27.91
C TYR A 40 -7.15 11.15 27.45
N HIS A 41 -7.69 9.99 27.84
CA HIS A 41 -7.15 8.68 27.48
C HIS A 41 -7.76 8.07 26.22
N TYR A 42 -8.74 8.72 25.58
CA TYR A 42 -9.41 8.10 24.45
C TYR A 42 -8.47 7.83 23.27
N ASP A 43 -7.58 8.76 22.94
CA ASP A 43 -6.65 8.59 21.81
C ASP A 43 -5.67 7.43 22.05
N ASP A 44 -5.06 7.38 23.24
CA ASP A 44 -4.01 6.40 23.55
C ASP A 44 -4.54 5.03 24.01
N GLU A 45 -5.78 4.95 24.52
CA GLU A 45 -6.33 3.71 25.09
C GLU A 45 -7.57 3.21 24.38
N ILE A 46 -8.30 4.03 23.60
CA ILE A 46 -9.52 3.57 22.89
C ILE A 46 -9.28 3.51 21.39
N TRP A 47 -8.63 4.52 20.81
CA TRP A 47 -8.41 4.64 19.37
C TRP A 47 -7.03 4.16 18.91
N ASN A 48 -6.13 3.80 19.82
CA ASN A 48 -4.72 3.48 19.54
C ASN A 48 -4.49 2.33 18.55
N GLU A 49 -5.44 1.41 18.39
CA GLU A 49 -5.37 0.35 17.38
C GLU A 49 -5.86 0.79 16.00
N LEU A 50 -6.55 1.93 15.91
CA LEU A 50 -7.01 2.49 14.65
C LEU A 50 -5.87 3.29 14.03
N SER A 51 -5.40 2.84 12.88
CA SER A 51 -4.60 3.69 12.01
C SER A 51 -5.47 4.78 11.41
N ASP A 52 -4.89 5.96 11.19
CA ASP A 52 -5.49 6.97 10.34
C ASP A 52 -5.94 6.36 9.00
N PRO A 53 -7.10 6.75 8.47
CA PRO A 53 -7.56 6.29 7.17
C PRO A 53 -6.55 6.61 6.06
N LEU A 54 -6.37 5.65 5.15
CA LEU A 54 -5.76 5.92 3.85
C LEU A 54 -6.89 6.34 2.89
N PRO A 55 -6.85 7.55 2.32
CA PRO A 55 -7.85 7.99 1.33
C PRO A 55 -7.96 7.03 0.16
N GLU A 56 -9.17 6.88 -0.40
CA GLU A 56 -9.42 6.01 -1.55
C GLU A 56 -8.54 6.37 -2.76
N GLU A 57 -8.31 7.67 -2.98
CA GLU A 57 -7.42 8.16 -4.04
C GLU A 57 -5.98 7.69 -3.90
N ASP A 58 -5.47 7.60 -2.67
CA ASP A 58 -4.13 7.13 -2.37
C ASP A 58 -4.04 5.60 -2.58
N SER A 59 -5.09 4.85 -2.19
CA SER A 59 -5.20 3.43 -2.53
C SER A 59 -5.24 3.21 -4.05
N ARG A 60 -6.04 3.99 -4.79
CA ARG A 60 -6.12 3.93 -6.25
C ARG A 60 -4.78 4.25 -6.90
N PHE A 61 -4.07 5.25 -6.39
CA PHE A 61 -2.72 5.59 -6.84
C PHE A 61 -1.77 4.40 -6.70
N VAL A 62 -1.73 3.74 -5.55
CA VAL A 62 -0.91 2.53 -5.37
C VAL A 62 -1.29 1.43 -6.36
N LEU A 63 -2.58 1.17 -6.55
CA LEU A 63 -3.04 0.14 -7.49
C LEU A 63 -2.67 0.46 -8.94
N ASP A 64 -2.75 1.73 -9.35
CA ASP A 64 -2.32 2.18 -10.67
C ASP A 64 -0.82 1.97 -10.88
N VAL A 65 0.00 2.30 -9.87
CA VAL A 65 1.46 2.05 -9.89
C VAL A 65 1.75 0.56 -10.03
N LEU A 66 1.11 -0.28 -9.21
CA LEU A 66 1.29 -1.72 -9.26
C LEU A 66 0.84 -2.31 -10.61
N SER A 67 -0.28 -1.84 -11.16
CA SER A 67 -0.77 -2.28 -12.46
C SER A 67 0.17 -1.89 -13.61
N MET A 68 0.77 -0.71 -13.55
CA MET A 68 1.78 -0.26 -14.52
C MET A 68 3.03 -1.16 -14.46
N TYR A 69 3.57 -1.41 -13.25
CA TYR A 69 4.71 -2.31 -13.08
C TYR A 69 4.41 -3.75 -13.51
N ARG A 70 3.17 -4.21 -13.32
CA ARG A 70 2.72 -5.51 -13.80
C ARG A 70 2.75 -5.61 -15.33
N ASP A 71 2.29 -4.58 -16.03
CA ASP A 71 2.36 -4.47 -17.49
C ASP A 71 3.83 -4.54 -17.98
N ILE A 72 4.71 -3.77 -17.35
CA ILE A 72 6.15 -3.76 -17.63
C ILE A 72 6.77 -5.14 -17.37
N ASN A 73 6.48 -5.77 -16.22
CA ASN A 73 7.02 -7.08 -15.85
C ASN A 73 6.65 -8.17 -16.87
N PHE A 74 5.38 -8.23 -17.27
CA PHE A 74 4.92 -9.18 -18.30
C PHE A 74 5.51 -8.87 -19.67
N SER A 75 5.63 -7.59 -20.03
CA SER A 75 6.24 -7.18 -21.29
C SER A 75 7.70 -7.64 -21.38
N LYS A 76 8.49 -7.43 -20.32
CA LYS A 76 9.89 -7.87 -20.26
C LYS A 76 10.06 -9.38 -20.43
N LYS A 77 9.14 -10.18 -19.88
CA LYS A 77 9.15 -11.65 -20.03
C LYS A 77 8.95 -12.10 -21.49
N ASN A 78 8.32 -11.26 -22.32
CA ASN A 78 8.06 -11.53 -23.73
C ASN A 78 9.13 -10.94 -24.66
N LEU A 79 10.07 -10.13 -24.16
CA LEU A 79 11.17 -9.56 -24.94
C LEU A 79 12.33 -10.54 -25.09
N ASN A 80 13.00 -10.50 -26.25
CA ASN A 80 14.22 -11.26 -26.47
C ASN A 80 15.37 -10.72 -25.60
N SER A 81 16.36 -11.56 -25.31
CA SER A 81 17.47 -11.21 -24.41
C SER A 81 18.29 -10.00 -24.87
N SER A 82 18.41 -9.76 -26.18
CA SER A 82 19.08 -8.59 -26.75
C SER A 82 18.33 -7.29 -26.49
N ASP A 83 16.99 -7.33 -26.52
CA ASP A 83 16.14 -6.16 -26.34
C ASP A 83 16.09 -5.74 -24.87
N ASN A 84 16.13 -6.71 -23.96
CA ASN A 84 16.17 -6.47 -22.51
C ASN A 84 17.44 -5.75 -22.04
N GLN A 85 18.56 -5.82 -22.77
CA GLN A 85 19.80 -5.10 -22.43
C GLN A 85 19.67 -3.58 -22.63
N ASN A 86 18.72 -3.13 -23.44
CA ASN A 86 18.48 -1.71 -23.73
C ASN A 86 17.52 -1.02 -22.74
N ILE A 87 17.07 -1.74 -21.70
CA ILE A 87 16.21 -1.21 -20.65
C ILE A 87 17.07 -0.99 -19.40
N LYS A 88 17.02 0.20 -18.77
CA LYS A 88 17.67 0.36 -17.46
C LYS A 88 16.94 -0.46 -16.40
N LEU A 89 17.56 -1.58 -16.03
CA LEU A 89 16.99 -2.59 -15.14
C LEU A 89 16.48 -2.01 -13.81
N HIS A 90 17.18 -1.03 -13.23
CA HIS A 90 16.85 -0.47 -11.91
C HIS A 90 15.49 0.26 -11.84
N ALA A 91 14.96 0.73 -12.96
CA ALA A 91 13.68 1.45 -13.01
C ALA A 91 12.48 0.52 -13.31
N THR A 92 12.75 -0.76 -13.64
CA THR A 92 11.73 -1.68 -14.17
C THR A 92 11.02 -2.54 -13.14
N TYR A 93 11.44 -2.47 -11.88
CA TYR A 93 10.78 -3.16 -10.77
C TYR A 93 10.16 -2.15 -9.81
N PHE A 94 9.12 -2.59 -9.11
CA PHE A 94 8.47 -1.79 -8.08
C PHE A 94 9.36 -1.72 -6.84
N ARG A 95 9.69 -0.51 -6.40
CA ARG A 95 10.63 -0.28 -5.28
C ARG A 95 9.94 -0.06 -3.94
N GLY A 96 8.61 -0.04 -3.90
CA GLY A 96 7.88 0.44 -2.74
C GLY A 96 7.85 1.96 -2.66
N PHE A 97 7.76 2.46 -1.42
CA PHE A 97 7.62 3.87 -1.04
C PHE A 97 8.55 4.18 0.14
N ASP A 98 8.78 5.45 0.48
CA ASP A 98 9.67 5.81 1.61
C ASP A 98 9.01 5.52 2.97
N TYR A 99 9.65 4.69 3.79
CA TYR A 99 9.20 4.43 5.16
C TYR A 99 9.46 5.60 6.11
N ASN A 100 10.34 6.54 5.75
CA ASN A 100 10.64 7.69 6.58
C ASN A 100 9.67 8.86 6.36
N ASP A 101 8.82 8.79 5.33
CA ASP A 101 7.81 9.80 5.06
C ASP A 101 6.43 9.36 5.61
N PRO A 102 5.74 10.22 6.41
CA PRO A 102 4.48 9.85 7.04
C PRO A 102 3.33 9.53 6.07
N LYS A 103 3.37 10.03 4.83
CA LYS A 103 2.37 9.72 3.82
C LYS A 103 2.75 8.44 3.09
N GLU A 104 3.98 8.35 2.60
CA GLU A 104 4.46 7.23 1.79
C GLU A 104 4.52 5.91 2.54
N ILE A 105 4.78 5.91 3.86
CA ILE A 105 4.72 4.70 4.67
C ILE A 105 3.33 4.02 4.61
N LYS A 106 2.24 4.81 4.59
CA LYS A 106 0.87 4.28 4.48
C LYS A 106 0.62 3.69 3.09
N LEU A 107 1.17 4.31 2.03
CA LEU A 107 1.12 3.76 0.66
C LEU A 107 1.87 2.43 0.57
N ALA A 108 3.03 2.34 1.23
CA ALA A 108 3.86 1.15 1.29
C ALA A 108 3.14 -0.01 2.00
N PHE A 109 2.52 0.27 3.15
CA PHE A 109 1.74 -0.72 3.88
C PHE A 109 0.51 -1.19 3.11
N TYR A 110 -0.14 -0.30 2.36
CA TYR A 110 -1.24 -0.71 1.48
C TYR A 110 -0.75 -1.58 0.32
N ALA A 111 0.38 -1.24 -0.31
CA ALA A 111 1.00 -2.09 -1.34
C ALA A 111 1.35 -3.48 -0.77
N LYS A 112 1.94 -3.53 0.42
CA LYS A 112 2.26 -4.77 1.13
C LYS A 112 1.03 -5.61 1.43
N PHE A 113 -0.02 -4.99 1.97
CA PHE A 113 -1.29 -5.65 2.22
C PHE A 113 -1.88 -6.23 0.92
N PHE A 114 -1.92 -5.44 -0.15
CA PHE A 114 -2.46 -5.87 -1.42
C PHE A 114 -1.68 -7.04 -2.02
N ILE A 115 -0.35 -6.99 -2.00
CA ILE A 115 0.45 -8.05 -2.59
C ILE A 115 0.51 -9.29 -1.72
N GLU A 116 0.94 -9.15 -0.45
CA GLU A 116 1.23 -10.30 0.41
C GLU A 116 -0.01 -10.85 1.11
N LYS A 117 -0.93 -9.99 1.56
CA LYS A 117 -2.10 -10.44 2.33
C LYS A 117 -3.28 -10.81 1.44
N LEU A 118 -3.49 -10.10 0.34
CA LEU A 118 -4.55 -10.44 -0.61
C LEU A 118 -4.09 -11.37 -1.74
N ASP A 119 -2.78 -11.70 -1.81
CA ASP A 119 -2.18 -12.51 -2.86
C ASP A 119 -2.53 -11.96 -4.26
N ARG A 120 -2.14 -10.71 -4.50
CA ARG A 120 -2.38 -10.01 -5.76
C ARG A 120 -1.07 -9.48 -6.32
N PHE A 121 -0.80 -9.81 -7.58
CA PHE A 121 0.43 -9.46 -8.29
C PHE A 121 1.70 -10.00 -7.58
N PRO A 122 1.73 -11.27 -7.13
CA PRO A 122 2.89 -11.85 -6.45
C PRO A 122 4.16 -11.82 -7.32
N GLU A 123 4.01 -11.76 -8.64
CA GLU A 123 5.12 -11.62 -9.57
C GLU A 123 5.98 -10.35 -9.35
N LEU A 124 5.42 -9.29 -8.75
CA LEU A 124 6.13 -8.03 -8.52
C LEU A 124 7.11 -8.09 -7.35
N VAL A 125 6.94 -9.05 -6.44
CA VAL A 125 7.82 -9.25 -5.27
C VAL A 125 8.68 -10.52 -5.39
N SER A 126 8.49 -11.28 -6.47
CA SER A 126 9.30 -12.46 -6.80
C SER A 126 10.62 -12.12 -7.49
N ASP A 127 10.82 -10.87 -7.88
CA ASP A 127 12.07 -10.41 -8.51
C ASP A 127 13.19 -10.34 -7.46
N LYS A 128 14.38 -10.82 -7.82
CA LYS A 128 15.56 -10.79 -6.94
C LYS A 128 16.02 -9.37 -6.59
N GLU A 129 15.66 -8.40 -7.43
CA GLU A 129 15.97 -6.98 -7.22
C GLU A 129 14.94 -6.29 -6.30
N PHE A 130 13.87 -6.99 -5.91
CA PHE A 130 12.91 -6.46 -4.94
C PHE A 130 13.51 -6.44 -3.54
N ASP A 131 13.79 -5.25 -3.03
CA ASP A 131 14.35 -5.00 -1.70
C ASP A 131 13.26 -4.60 -0.68
N GLY A 132 12.09 -5.24 -0.79
CA GLY A 132 10.95 -4.92 0.05
C GLY A 132 10.18 -3.66 -0.37
N PHE A 133 9.24 -3.25 0.48
CA PHE A 133 8.34 -2.13 0.22
C PHE A 133 8.93 -0.77 0.62
N ASN A 134 10.20 -0.73 1.04
CA ASN A 134 10.89 0.49 1.42
C ASN A 134 11.83 0.95 0.32
N SER A 135 11.49 2.02 -0.36
CA SER A 135 12.29 2.53 -1.47
C SER A 135 13.51 3.36 -1.04
N HIS A 136 13.60 3.71 0.25
CA HIS A 136 14.62 4.57 0.85
C HIS A 136 14.70 6.01 0.28
N GLN A 137 13.69 6.46 -0.48
CA GLN A 137 13.57 7.81 -1.01
C GLN A 137 12.12 8.10 -1.41
N LEU A 138 11.70 9.36 -1.46
CA LEU A 138 10.35 9.72 -1.92
C LEU A 138 10.08 9.27 -3.36
N MET A 139 9.01 8.52 -3.59
CA MET A 139 8.65 7.95 -4.90
C MET A 139 7.37 8.52 -5.51
N THR A 140 6.52 9.21 -4.76
CA THR A 140 5.21 9.67 -5.21
C THR A 140 5.31 10.54 -6.46
N SER A 141 6.23 11.50 -6.50
CA SER A 141 6.45 12.36 -7.68
C SER A 141 6.93 11.57 -8.89
N THR A 142 7.84 10.62 -8.67
CA THR A 142 8.38 9.73 -9.71
C THR A 142 7.27 8.87 -10.32
N TYR A 143 6.48 8.22 -9.49
CA TYR A 143 5.38 7.38 -9.93
C TYR A 143 4.26 8.18 -10.61
N ASN A 144 3.96 9.40 -10.16
CA ASN A 144 3.02 10.27 -10.87
C ASN A 144 3.49 10.59 -12.30
N LYS A 145 4.79 10.89 -12.48
CA LYS A 145 5.38 11.08 -13.81
C LYS A 145 5.22 9.82 -14.66
N TYR A 146 5.55 8.64 -14.10
CA TYR A 146 5.43 7.38 -14.83
C TYR A 146 3.99 7.05 -15.20
N LEU A 147 3.04 7.27 -14.30
CA LEU A 147 1.63 7.06 -14.57
C LEU A 147 1.09 8.01 -15.64
N SER A 148 1.58 9.26 -15.69
CA SER A 148 1.24 10.20 -16.77
C SER A 148 1.72 9.66 -18.12
N ASN A 149 2.99 9.26 -18.21
CA ASN A 149 3.57 8.67 -19.41
C ASN A 149 2.85 7.37 -19.82
N TYR A 150 2.49 6.54 -18.84
CA TYR A 150 1.77 5.29 -19.07
C TYR A 150 0.37 5.54 -19.63
N LYS A 151 -0.35 6.54 -19.11
CA LYS A 151 -1.65 6.97 -19.65
C LYS A 151 -1.52 7.38 -21.12
N GLU A 152 -0.48 8.13 -21.49
CA GLU A 152 -0.21 8.46 -22.90
C GLU A 152 0.09 7.20 -23.74
N VAL A 153 0.95 6.32 -23.26
CA VAL A 153 1.30 5.08 -23.97
C VAL A 153 0.06 4.21 -24.23
N LYS A 154 -0.88 4.14 -23.28
CA LYS A 154 -2.14 3.40 -23.42
C LYS A 154 -3.06 3.93 -24.54
N THR A 155 -2.85 5.16 -25.00
CA THR A 155 -3.61 5.72 -26.13
C THR A 155 -3.06 5.33 -27.50
N LEU A 156 -1.85 4.78 -27.56
CA LEU A 156 -1.20 4.42 -28.81
C LEU A 156 -1.82 3.15 -29.39
N SER A 157 -1.97 3.10 -30.72
CA SER A 157 -2.60 1.97 -31.41
C SER A 157 -1.84 0.65 -31.28
N ASN A 158 -0.54 0.70 -30.97
CA ASN A 158 0.32 -0.45 -30.75
C ASN A 158 0.44 -0.84 -29.27
N TYR A 159 -0.30 -0.20 -28.37
CA TYR A 159 -0.34 -0.61 -26.97
C TYR A 159 -1.07 -1.94 -26.82
N ARG A 160 -0.43 -2.88 -26.13
CA ARG A 160 -1.05 -4.10 -25.66
C ARG A 160 -0.46 -4.46 -24.30
N PHE A 161 -1.35 -4.63 -23.31
CA PHE A 161 -0.94 -5.04 -21.97
C PHE A 161 -0.12 -6.33 -22.02
N GLY A 162 1.03 -6.33 -21.33
CA GLY A 162 2.01 -7.41 -21.31
C GLY A 162 2.81 -7.56 -22.60
N ASN A 163 2.74 -6.60 -23.53
CA ASN A 163 3.46 -6.64 -24.80
C ASN A 163 3.99 -5.25 -25.21
N LEU A 164 4.55 -4.51 -24.25
CA LEU A 164 5.22 -3.24 -24.49
C LEU A 164 6.59 -3.48 -25.14
N SER A 165 6.92 -2.70 -26.18
CA SER A 165 8.28 -2.64 -26.71
C SER A 165 9.21 -1.90 -25.76
N VAL A 166 10.53 -2.10 -25.91
CA VAL A 166 11.56 -1.37 -25.15
C VAL A 166 11.34 0.14 -25.18
N ASN A 167 11.02 0.69 -26.36
CA ASN A 167 10.76 2.13 -26.52
C ASN A 167 9.56 2.61 -25.70
N LEU A 168 8.49 1.80 -25.61
CA LEU A 168 7.32 2.14 -24.80
C LEU A 168 7.64 2.05 -23.31
N ILE A 169 8.41 1.05 -22.89
CA ILE A 169 8.85 0.90 -21.49
C ILE A 169 9.71 2.10 -21.09
N ASN A 170 10.72 2.47 -21.89
CA ASN A 170 11.58 3.62 -21.61
C ASN A 170 10.79 4.93 -21.60
N ARG A 171 9.82 5.09 -22.51
CA ARG A 171 8.90 6.25 -22.50
C ARG A 171 8.10 6.32 -21.20
N ILE A 172 7.57 5.20 -20.69
CA ILE A 172 6.86 5.16 -19.40
C ILE A 172 7.80 5.62 -18.28
N LEU A 173 9.00 5.05 -18.21
CA LEU A 173 9.98 5.31 -17.17
C LEU A 173 10.71 6.66 -17.32
N GLY A 174 10.39 7.42 -18.38
CA GLY A 174 10.92 8.76 -18.63
C GLY A 174 12.42 8.77 -18.96
N GLU A 175 12.87 7.75 -19.67
CA GLU A 175 14.26 7.55 -20.12
C GLU A 175 14.48 7.81 -21.61
#